data_AF-W1U553-F1
#
_entry.id   AF-W1U553-F1
#
_cell.length_a   1.000
_cell.length_b   1.000
_cell.length_c   1.000
_cell.angle_alpha   90.00
_cell.angle_beta   90.00
_cell.angle_gamma   90.00
#
_symmetry.space_group_name_H-M   'P 1'
#
loop_
_entity.id
_entity.type
_entity.pdbx_description
1 polymer ?
#
loop_
_entity_poly.entity_id
_entity_poly.type
_entity_poly.pdbx_seq_one_letter_code
_entity_poly.pdbx_strand_id
1 'polypeptide(L)'
;FDYLSSNITAYQHVLQCPFEVAHPEARKNYVNPEKIGENSHYALIPTEKIPDLLSLTAQERLIYEAVTRRTILMFAEDCRYETTTVQLKNQGLEFVTRGRRMVRLGWGEWANQTIRKDVFLPHYQVDQKVPSIISVCEEVTKPPKRITESQLIGSIFS
;
A
#
# COMPACT_ATOMS: atom_id res chain seq x y z
N PHE A 1 -15.19 -6.08 -14.98
CA PHE A 1 -15.39 -5.87 -13.52
C PHE A 1 -16.38 -6.88 -12.99
N ASP A 2 -17.53 -7.03 -13.64
CA ASP A 2 -18.66 -7.86 -13.16
C ASP A 2 -18.31 -9.30 -12.81
N TYR A 3 -17.47 -9.96 -13.61
CA TYR A 3 -17.04 -11.32 -13.30
C TYR A 3 -16.16 -11.42 -12.06
N LEU A 4 -15.33 -10.38 -11.78
CA LEU A 4 -14.50 -10.35 -10.57
C LEU A 4 -15.38 -10.21 -9.35
N SER A 5 -16.40 -9.35 -9.42
CA SER A 5 -17.37 -9.15 -8.35
C SER A 5 -18.18 -10.44 -8.11
N SER A 6 -18.64 -11.09 -9.18
CA SER A 6 -19.42 -12.34 -9.10
C SER A 6 -18.62 -13.52 -8.54
N ASN A 7 -17.31 -13.58 -8.82
CA ASN A 7 -16.42 -14.68 -8.41
C ASN A 7 -15.56 -14.37 -7.18
N ILE A 8 -15.77 -13.23 -6.51
CA ILE A 8 -14.93 -12.77 -5.39
C ILE A 8 -14.76 -13.84 -4.31
N THR A 9 -15.86 -14.48 -3.91
CA THR A 9 -15.86 -15.53 -2.86
C THR A 9 -15.04 -16.74 -3.26
N ALA A 10 -15.07 -17.12 -4.54
CA ALA A 10 -14.29 -18.25 -5.03
C ALA A 10 -12.77 -17.94 -5.01
N TYR A 11 -12.37 -16.72 -5.41
CA TYR A 11 -10.98 -16.29 -5.28
C TYR A 11 -10.53 -16.19 -3.82
N GLN A 12 -11.37 -15.68 -2.92
CA GLN A 12 -11.09 -15.61 -1.48
C GLN A 12 -10.87 -17.00 -0.88
N HIS A 13 -11.72 -17.97 -1.24
CA HIS A 13 -11.60 -19.35 -0.78
C HIS A 13 -10.27 -19.97 -1.23
N VAL A 14 -9.91 -19.83 -2.52
CA VAL A 14 -8.68 -20.40 -3.08
C VAL A 14 -7.43 -19.75 -2.48
N LEU A 15 -7.46 -18.46 -2.19
CA LEU A 15 -6.33 -17.73 -1.61
C LEU A 15 -6.29 -17.74 -0.07
N GLN A 16 -7.28 -18.36 0.58
CA GLN A 16 -7.47 -18.34 2.04
C GLN A 16 -7.47 -16.90 2.60
N CYS A 17 -8.22 -16.03 1.93
CA CYS A 17 -8.24 -14.58 2.16
C CYS A 17 -9.66 -14.07 2.49
N PRO A 18 -10.29 -14.51 3.61
CA PRO A 18 -11.69 -14.24 3.90
C PRO A 18 -11.94 -12.84 4.49
N PHE A 19 -11.76 -11.79 3.69
CA PHE A 19 -12.16 -10.43 4.07
C PHE A 19 -13.64 -10.14 3.76
N GLU A 20 -14.24 -9.21 4.50
CA GLU A 20 -15.57 -8.69 4.17
C GLU A 20 -15.52 -7.78 2.94
N VAL A 21 -16.42 -8.00 1.99
CA VAL A 21 -16.53 -7.18 0.77
C VAL A 21 -17.13 -5.82 1.12
N ALA A 22 -16.26 -4.83 1.35
CA ALA A 22 -16.63 -3.46 1.67
C ALA A 22 -17.02 -2.64 0.42
N HIS A 23 -16.51 -3.01 -0.75
CA HIS A 23 -16.70 -2.28 -2.00
C HIS A 23 -17.16 -3.19 -3.14
N PRO A 24 -18.46 -3.54 -3.22
CA PRO A 24 -18.99 -4.42 -4.27
C PRO A 24 -19.07 -3.76 -5.66
N GLU A 25 -19.04 -2.42 -5.69
CA GLU A 25 -19.17 -1.61 -6.91
C GLU A 25 -17.82 -1.13 -7.44
N ALA A 26 -17.79 -0.83 -8.75
CA ALA A 26 -16.59 -0.35 -9.42
C ALA A 26 -16.16 1.02 -8.89
N ARG A 27 -14.92 1.11 -8.39
CA ARG A 27 -14.31 2.37 -7.92
C ARG A 27 -13.42 2.96 -9.01
N LYS A 28 -13.57 4.27 -9.30
CA LYS A 28 -12.81 5.01 -10.35
C LYS A 28 -11.28 4.91 -10.23
N ASN A 29 -10.75 4.65 -9.05
CA ASN A 29 -9.31 4.46 -8.85
C ASN A 29 -8.77 3.15 -9.45
N TYR A 30 -9.64 2.14 -9.63
CA TYR A 30 -9.27 0.80 -10.11
C TYR A 30 -9.91 0.48 -11.45
N VAL A 31 -11.14 0.96 -11.68
CA VAL A 31 -11.90 0.75 -12.90
C VAL A 31 -12.19 2.10 -13.52
N ASN A 32 -11.40 2.48 -14.52
CA ASN A 32 -11.59 3.72 -15.24
C ASN A 32 -11.30 3.55 -16.74
N PRO A 33 -12.34 3.49 -17.59
CA PRO A 33 -12.18 3.39 -19.05
C PRO A 33 -11.37 4.55 -19.64
N GLU A 34 -11.46 5.76 -19.07
CA GLU A 34 -10.75 6.96 -19.57
C GLU A 34 -9.22 6.85 -19.43
N LYS A 35 -8.75 5.98 -18.52
CA LYS A 35 -7.31 5.76 -18.28
C LYS A 35 -6.73 4.64 -19.15
N ILE A 36 -7.56 3.99 -19.97
CA ILE A 36 -7.14 2.93 -20.88
C ILE A 36 -7.10 3.54 -22.28
N GLY A 37 -5.89 3.74 -22.82
CA GLY A 37 -5.73 4.21 -24.19
C GLY A 37 -6.25 3.20 -25.21
N GLU A 38 -6.59 3.66 -26.41
CA GLU A 38 -7.18 2.85 -27.49
C GLU A 38 -6.35 1.61 -27.87
N ASN A 39 -5.02 1.67 -27.68
CA ASN A 39 -4.08 0.57 -27.93
C ASN A 39 -3.42 0.04 -26.65
N SER A 40 -4.03 0.27 -25.48
CA SER A 40 -3.46 -0.14 -24.19
C SER A 40 -4.17 -1.36 -23.63
N HIS A 41 -3.39 -2.29 -23.07
CA HIS A 41 -3.93 -3.36 -22.26
C HIS A 41 -4.30 -2.84 -20.87
N TYR A 42 -5.35 -3.41 -20.27
CA TYR A 42 -5.66 -3.17 -18.87
C TYR A 42 -4.66 -3.90 -17.95
N ALA A 43 -4.69 -3.59 -16.65
CA ALA A 43 -3.83 -4.22 -15.67
C ALA A 43 -3.99 -5.75 -15.67
N LEU A 44 -2.91 -6.49 -15.40
CA LEU A 44 -2.99 -7.95 -15.24
C LEU A 44 -3.93 -8.30 -14.08
N ILE A 45 -4.97 -9.08 -14.37
CA ILE A 45 -6.00 -9.54 -13.44
C ILE A 45 -6.28 -11.03 -13.68
N PRO A 46 -6.75 -11.79 -12.67
CA PRO A 46 -7.16 -13.18 -12.87
C PRO A 46 -8.30 -13.27 -13.87
N THR A 47 -8.34 -14.36 -14.63
CA THR A 47 -9.48 -14.68 -15.49
C THR A 47 -10.57 -15.38 -14.70
N GLU A 48 -11.77 -15.52 -15.29
CA GLU A 48 -12.91 -16.24 -14.70
C GLU A 48 -12.62 -17.70 -14.37
N LYS A 49 -11.66 -18.31 -15.08
CA LYS A 49 -11.28 -19.71 -14.85
C LYS A 49 -10.28 -19.79 -13.70
N ILE A 50 -10.78 -20.18 -12.54
CA ILE A 50 -9.97 -20.43 -11.35
C ILE A 50 -9.27 -21.79 -11.50
N PRO A 51 -7.92 -21.84 -11.53
CA PRO A 51 -7.18 -23.09 -11.65
C PRO A 51 -7.17 -23.86 -10.33
N ASP A 52 -6.91 -25.16 -10.38
CA ASP A 52 -6.49 -25.92 -9.21
C ASP A 52 -5.05 -25.52 -8.85
N LEU A 53 -4.85 -24.84 -7.72
CA LEU A 53 -3.53 -24.39 -7.29
C LEU A 53 -2.52 -25.53 -7.07
N LEU A 54 -2.98 -26.75 -6.82
CA LEU A 54 -2.11 -27.91 -6.63
C LEU A 54 -1.53 -28.42 -7.96
N SER A 55 -2.20 -28.11 -9.08
CA SER A 55 -1.75 -28.47 -10.41
C SER A 55 -0.67 -27.53 -10.97
N LEU A 56 -0.50 -26.35 -10.36
CA LEU A 56 0.46 -25.34 -10.78
C LEU A 56 1.87 -25.62 -10.24
N THR A 57 2.89 -25.25 -11.01
CA THR A 57 4.26 -25.17 -10.47
C THR A 57 4.35 -24.11 -9.38
N ALA A 58 5.38 -24.17 -8.54
CA ALA A 58 5.59 -23.20 -7.47
C ALA A 58 5.68 -21.75 -7.99
N GLN A 59 6.30 -21.54 -9.15
CA GLN A 59 6.43 -20.21 -9.76
C GLN A 59 5.11 -19.70 -10.33
N GLU A 60 4.37 -20.53 -11.07
CA GLU A 60 3.05 -20.18 -11.60
C GLU A 60 2.07 -19.86 -10.48
N ARG A 61 2.07 -20.67 -9.42
CA ARG A 61 1.25 -20.44 -8.24
C ARG A 61 1.60 -19.10 -7.58
N LEU A 62 2.89 -18.80 -7.40
CA LEU A 62 3.33 -17.55 -6.78
C LEU A 62 2.85 -16.33 -7.59
N ILE A 63 2.97 -16.37 -8.91
CA ILE A 63 2.52 -15.29 -9.80
C ILE A 63 0.99 -15.17 -9.76
N TYR A 64 0.28 -16.29 -9.92
CA TYR A 64 -1.18 -16.32 -9.89
C TYR A 64 -1.73 -15.77 -8.57
N GLU A 65 -1.18 -16.23 -7.43
CA GLU A 65 -1.57 -15.73 -6.11
C GLU A 65 -1.27 -14.24 -5.95
N ALA A 66 -0.10 -13.76 -6.40
CA ALA A 66 0.26 -12.35 -6.29
C ALA A 66 -0.71 -11.44 -7.08
N VAL A 67 -1.00 -11.81 -8.33
CA VAL A 67 -1.93 -11.09 -9.20
C VAL A 67 -3.35 -11.14 -8.63
N THR A 68 -3.86 -12.33 -8.36
CA THR A 68 -5.23 -12.55 -7.88
C THR A 68 -5.46 -11.86 -6.54
N ARG A 69 -4.53 -12.02 -5.58
CA ARG A 69 -4.59 -11.34 -4.27
C ARG A 69 -4.64 -9.83 -4.47
N ARG A 70 -3.73 -9.26 -5.27
CA ARG A 70 -3.72 -7.83 -5.54
C ARG A 70 -5.03 -7.33 -6.16
N THR A 71 -5.63 -8.09 -7.07
CA THR A 71 -6.92 -7.75 -7.69
C THR A 71 -8.05 -7.76 -6.67
N ILE A 72 -8.22 -8.84 -5.90
CA ILE A 72 -9.38 -8.96 -5.00
C ILE A 72 -9.34 -7.95 -3.85
N LEU A 73 -8.17 -7.45 -3.47
CA LEU A 73 -8.05 -6.43 -2.42
C LEU A 73 -8.68 -5.07 -2.78
N MET A 74 -9.07 -4.84 -4.04
CA MET A 74 -9.87 -3.64 -4.39
C MET A 74 -11.27 -3.66 -3.76
N PHE A 75 -11.78 -4.85 -3.40
CA PHE A 75 -13.09 -5.07 -2.79
C PHE A 75 -13.05 -4.98 -1.25
N ALA A 76 -11.86 -5.03 -0.64
CA ALA A 76 -11.65 -4.94 0.80
C ALA A 76 -11.75 -3.49 1.30
N GLU A 77 -11.89 -3.30 2.62
CA GLU A 77 -11.92 -1.97 3.23
C GLU A 77 -10.61 -1.20 3.00
N ASP A 78 -10.69 0.12 2.88
CA ASP A 78 -9.52 0.98 2.78
C ASP A 78 -8.65 0.93 4.04
N CYS A 79 -7.32 0.86 3.85
CA CYS A 79 -6.35 1.10 4.91
C CYS A 79 -6.39 2.58 5.34
N ARG A 80 -6.65 2.88 6.62
CA ARG A 80 -6.73 4.23 7.19
C ARG A 80 -5.73 4.40 8.32
N TYR A 81 -4.98 5.50 8.28
CA TYR A 81 -4.08 5.91 9.33
C TYR A 81 -4.16 7.41 9.56
N GLU A 82 -3.93 7.82 10.79
CA GLU A 82 -3.82 9.21 11.18
C GLU A 82 -2.35 9.64 11.14
N THR A 83 -2.09 10.87 10.70
CA THR A 83 -0.77 11.49 10.73
C THR A 83 -0.84 12.75 11.58
N THR A 84 -0.06 12.79 12.65
CA THR A 84 0.09 13.99 13.49
C THR A 84 1.33 14.73 13.05
N THR A 85 1.21 15.97 12.58
CA THR A 85 2.38 16.79 12.24
C THR A 85 2.51 17.89 13.28
N VAL A 86 3.68 17.98 13.91
CA VAL A 86 4.03 19.03 14.87
C VAL A 86 5.14 19.86 14.27
N GLN A 87 4.87 21.16 14.13
CA GLN A 87 5.83 22.15 13.66
C GLN A 87 6.23 23.02 14.85
N LEU A 88 7.53 23.09 15.11
CA LEU A 88 8.12 23.87 16.18
C LEU A 88 8.91 25.02 15.56
N LYS A 89 8.76 26.22 16.13
CA LYS A 89 9.52 27.40 15.73
C LYS A 89 10.43 27.83 16.88
N ASN A 90 11.73 27.93 16.62
CA ASN A 90 12.70 28.43 17.58
C ASN A 90 13.60 29.47 16.91
N GLN A 91 13.52 30.73 17.38
CA GLN A 91 14.31 31.86 16.87
C GLN A 91 14.29 32.00 15.33
N GLY A 92 13.16 31.69 14.70
CA GLY A 92 12.99 31.77 13.24
C GLY A 92 13.31 30.48 12.47
N LEU A 93 13.90 29.47 13.11
CA LEU A 93 14.10 28.14 12.53
C LEU A 93 12.86 27.27 12.74
N GLU A 94 12.52 26.47 11.73
CA GLU A 94 11.38 25.56 11.77
C GLU A 94 11.85 24.10 11.84
N PHE A 95 11.26 23.36 12.76
CA PHE A 95 11.50 21.93 12.94
C PHE A 95 10.17 21.20 12.79
N VAL A 96 10.17 20.07 12.09
CA VAL A 96 8.97 19.27 11.87
C VAL A 96 9.20 17.86 12.36
N THR A 97 8.26 17.38 13.18
CA THR A 97 8.17 15.96 13.51
C THR A 97 6.80 15.43 13.13
N ARG A 98 6.74 14.14 12.79
CA ARG A 98 5.52 13.48 12.35
C ARG A 98 5.31 12.19 13.12
N GLY A 99 4.12 12.07 13.70
CA GLY A 99 3.58 10.84 14.23
C GLY A 99 2.67 10.17 13.22
N ARG A 100 2.50 8.85 13.36
CA ARG A 100 1.57 8.04 12.59
C ARG A 100 0.89 7.06 13.53
N ARG A 101 -0.42 6.89 13.35
CA ARG A 101 -1.22 5.88 14.04
C ARG A 101 -2.08 5.12 13.05
N MET A 102 -1.99 3.79 13.05
CA MET A 102 -2.90 2.95 12.28
C MET A 102 -4.30 2.97 12.91
N VAL A 103 -5.33 3.27 12.11
CA VAL A 103 -6.74 3.31 12.57
C VAL A 103 -7.51 2.10 12.06
N ARG A 104 -7.32 1.77 10.79
CA ARG A 104 -7.85 0.57 10.12
C ARG A 104 -6.81 0.02 9.18
N LEU A 105 -6.51 -1.27 9.30
CA LEU A 105 -5.54 -1.89 8.41
C LEU A 105 -6.15 -2.18 7.02
N GLY A 106 -7.45 -2.50 6.96
CA GLY A 106 -8.20 -2.72 5.73
C GLY A 106 -7.57 -3.80 4.86
N TRP A 107 -7.48 -3.55 3.55
CA TRP A 107 -6.80 -4.40 2.58
C TRP A 107 -5.37 -4.78 2.98
N GLY A 108 -4.70 -3.97 3.82
CA GLY A 108 -3.34 -4.21 4.29
C GLY A 108 -3.19 -5.49 5.13
N GLU A 109 -4.26 -5.97 5.77
CA GLU A 109 -4.28 -7.22 6.54
C GLU A 109 -4.01 -8.44 5.66
N TRP A 110 -4.39 -8.33 4.39
CA TRP A 110 -4.41 -9.41 3.43
C TRP A 110 -3.37 -9.24 2.31
N ALA A 111 -2.58 -8.17 2.37
CA ALA A 111 -1.64 -7.80 1.31
C ALA A 111 -0.29 -8.51 1.38
N ASN A 112 -0.01 -9.26 2.46
CA ASN A 112 1.31 -9.83 2.76
C ASN A 112 2.45 -8.80 2.70
N GLN A 113 2.17 -7.55 3.11
CA GLN A 113 3.14 -6.45 3.11
C GLN A 113 3.51 -6.06 4.53
N THR A 114 4.77 -5.65 4.72
CA THR A 114 5.23 -5.11 5.99
C THR A 114 4.53 -3.79 6.28
N ILE A 115 3.78 -3.76 7.38
CA ILE A 115 3.07 -2.58 7.84
C ILE A 115 4.04 -1.66 8.56
N ARG A 116 4.02 -0.36 8.24
CA ARG A 116 4.83 0.62 8.97
C ARG A 116 4.35 0.69 10.41
N LYS A 117 5.30 0.66 11.35
CA LYS A 117 5.02 0.79 12.79
C LYS A 117 4.46 2.18 13.11
N ASP A 118 3.61 2.22 14.13
CA ASP A 118 3.09 3.47 14.67
C ASP A 118 4.20 4.25 15.38
N VAL A 119 4.12 5.57 15.24
CA VAL A 119 5.00 6.54 15.89
C VAL A 119 4.09 7.53 16.59
N PHE A 120 3.97 7.39 17.90
CA PHE A 120 3.16 8.30 18.70
C PHE A 120 3.98 9.52 19.08
N LEU A 121 3.38 10.70 18.92
CA LEU A 121 3.91 11.93 19.47
C LEU A 121 3.18 12.25 20.77
N PRO A 122 3.84 12.91 21.73
CA PRO A 122 3.15 13.53 22.85
C PRO A 122 2.02 14.46 22.36
N HIS A 123 1.03 14.70 23.21
CA HIS A 123 0.01 15.70 22.91
C HIS A 123 0.62 17.10 23.04
N TYR A 124 0.48 17.91 21.98
CA TYR A 124 0.93 19.30 21.94
C TYR A 124 -0.26 20.22 21.66
N GLN A 125 -0.23 21.41 22.24
CA GLN A 125 -1.19 22.48 21.95
C GLN A 125 -0.54 23.55 21.07
N VAL A 126 -1.34 24.23 20.26
CA VAL A 126 -0.88 25.40 19.48
C VAL A 126 -0.38 26.45 20.47
N ASP A 127 0.74 27.09 20.13
CA ASP A 127 1.45 28.09 20.95
C ASP A 127 2.03 27.57 22.28
N GLN A 128 2.03 26.24 22.51
CA GLN A 128 2.69 25.64 23.67
C GLN A 128 4.20 25.89 23.62
N LYS A 129 4.74 26.44 24.71
CA LYS A 129 6.19 26.51 24.93
C LYS A 129 6.70 25.16 25.40
N VAL A 130 7.66 24.58 24.68
CA VAL A 130 8.26 23.28 24.97
C VAL A 130 9.74 23.49 25.28
N PRO A 131 10.30 22.93 26.37
CA PRO A 131 11.74 22.99 26.61
C PRO A 131 12.49 22.24 25.52
N SER A 132 13.53 22.86 24.96
CA SER A 132 14.34 22.29 23.88
C SER A 132 15.80 22.14 24.30
N ILE A 133 16.38 20.96 24.03
CA ILE A 133 17.83 20.75 24.08
C ILE A 133 18.33 20.89 22.64
N ILE A 134 19.34 21.73 22.44
CA ILE A 134 19.94 21.97 21.13
C ILE A 134 21.15 21.05 20.98
N SER A 135 21.17 20.25 19.92
CA SER A 135 22.31 19.43 19.53
C SER A 135 22.61 19.63 18.05
N VAL A 136 23.90 19.75 17.71
CA VAL A 136 24.37 19.76 16.31
C VAL A 136 24.69 18.32 15.91
N CYS A 137 24.01 17.81 14.88
CA CYS A 137 24.26 16.48 14.34
C CYS A 137 25.14 16.60 13.09
N GLU A 138 26.38 16.10 13.17
CA GLU A 138 27.25 15.94 12.00
C GLU A 138 26.97 14.58 11.37
N GLU A 139 26.31 14.58 10.22
CA GLU A 139 26.10 13.38 9.40
C GLU A 139 26.93 13.45 8.12
N VAL A 140 27.56 12.34 7.75
CA VAL A 140 28.30 12.20 6.49
C VAL A 140 27.41 11.48 5.48
N THR A 141 27.39 11.97 4.24
CA THR A 141 26.65 11.32 3.15
C THR A 141 27.17 9.91 2.92
N LYS A 142 26.26 8.95 2.78
CA LYS A 142 26.62 7.58 2.39
C LYS A 142 26.62 7.46 0.86
N PRO A 143 27.56 6.70 0.28
CA PRO A 143 27.51 6.42 -1.15
C PRO A 143 26.18 5.71 -1.52
N PRO A 144 25.69 5.88 -2.76
CA PRO A 144 24.45 5.25 -3.18
C PRO A 144 24.57 3.72 -3.10
N LYS A 145 23.46 3.07 -2.76
CA LYS A 145 23.40 1.60 -2.77
C LYS A 145 23.59 1.08 -4.19
N ARG A 146 24.18 -0.11 -4.33
CA ARG A 146 24.23 -0.82 -5.60
C ARG A 146 22.81 -1.02 -6.14
N ILE A 147 22.67 -0.89 -7.45
CA ILE A 147 21.40 -1.08 -8.15
C ILE A 147 21.01 -2.56 -8.09
N THR A 148 19.76 -2.83 -7.75
CA THR A 148 19.12 -4.15 -7.85
C THR A 148 18.32 -4.26 -9.14
N GLU A 149 17.99 -5.47 -9.58
CA GLU A 149 17.18 -5.70 -10.78
C GLU A 149 15.86 -4.91 -10.75
N SER A 150 15.13 -4.95 -9.63
CA SER A 150 13.89 -4.17 -9.46
C SER A 150 14.08 -2.66 -9.64
N GLN A 151 15.20 -2.11 -9.17
CA GLN A 151 15.53 -0.69 -9.32
C GLN A 151 15.92 -0.36 -10.77
N LEU A 152 16.66 -1.25 -11.43
CA LEU A 152 17.04 -1.08 -12.83
C LEU A 152 15.80 -1.08 -13.73
N ILE A 153 14.94 -2.09 -13.59
CA ILE A 153 13.67 -2.19 -14.29
C ILE A 153 12.84 -0.92 -14.03
N GLY A 154 12.70 -0.53 -12.76
CA GLY A 154 12.00 0.69 -12.37
C GLY A 154 12.50 1.94 -13.10
N SER A 155 13.81 2.12 -13.25
CA SER A 155 14.40 3.28 -13.94
C SER A 155 14.20 3.30 -15.47
N ILE A 156 13.97 2.13 -16.08
CA ILE A 156 13.72 2.01 -17.53
C ILE A 156 12.25 2.33 -17.84
N PHE A 157 11.34 2.03 -16.92
CA PHE A 157 9.89 2.15 -17.11
C PHE A 157 9.25 3.34 -16.37
N SER A 158 10.02 4.14 -15.63
CA SER A 158 9.56 5.35 -14.91
C SER A 158 9.56 6.58 -15.80
#